data_AF-A0A7K9KSE7-F1
#
_entry.id   AF-A0A7K9KSE7-F1
#
_cell.length_a   1.000
_cell.length_b   1.000
_cell.length_c   1.000
_cell.angle_alpha   90.00
_cell.angle_beta   90.00
_cell.angle_gamma   90.00
#
_symmetry.space_group_name_H-M   'P 1'
#
loop_
_entity.id
_entity.type
_entity.pdbx_description
1 polymer ?
#
loop_
_entity_poly.entity_id
_entity_poly.type
_entity_poly.pdbx_seq_one_letter_code
_entity_poly.pdbx_strand_id
1 'polypeptide(L)'
;PGCSGLLSGGSGDLSEGASWSPRDPRTPRLLLAPSPCSPPAPFLLILVPSAPAHRERRLAVRDTWGGPWGESGTPPSRTVFVLGVPPSSSSSDTQRELLAEWRQHGDILQGDFGDTYANLTWKTLLLLRWARACCEGAAFLLKADDDVFVNAPAVATHLATWPAAPPRLYLGRVHWGVAPNRDPRSRHHVPAAIYGAARYPPYCSGTAYVLSRQAATAVLAAAPALPLALPEDVWVGVAAGRAGLAP
;
A
#
# COMPACT_ATOMS: atom_id res chain seq x y z
N PRO A 1 -14.62 3.43 8.12
CA PRO A 1 -14.88 2.06 8.61
C PRO A 1 -13.71 1.51 9.45
N GLY A 2 -14.00 0.90 10.61
CA GLY A 2 -13.02 0.11 11.38
C GLY A 2 -12.70 -1.23 10.71
N CYS A 3 -11.75 -2.01 11.26
CA CYS A 3 -11.28 -3.24 10.61
C CYS A 3 -12.41 -4.19 10.19
N SER A 4 -13.35 -4.48 11.10
CA SER A 4 -14.48 -5.38 10.81
C SER A 4 -15.34 -4.88 9.66
N GLY A 5 -15.55 -3.57 9.54
CA GLY A 5 -16.31 -2.98 8.43
C GLY A 5 -15.56 -2.99 7.09
N LEU A 6 -14.23 -2.96 7.13
CA LEU A 6 -13.39 -3.13 5.94
C LEU A 6 -13.42 -4.60 5.47
N LEU A 7 -13.33 -5.54 6.41
CA LEU A 7 -13.31 -6.98 6.14
C LEU A 7 -14.70 -7.54 5.76
N SER A 8 -15.77 -7.10 6.42
CA SER A 8 -17.15 -7.56 6.14
C SER A 8 -17.69 -7.07 4.80
N GLY A 9 -17.10 -6.01 4.22
CA GLY A 9 -17.40 -5.56 2.87
C GLY A 9 -17.11 -6.61 1.78
N GLY A 10 -16.42 -7.71 2.13
CA GLY A 10 -16.10 -8.85 1.26
C GLY A 10 -17.01 -10.08 1.41
N SER A 11 -17.81 -10.18 2.47
CA SER A 11 -18.70 -11.31 2.77
C SER A 11 -20.17 -10.86 2.66
N GLY A 12 -20.61 -10.54 1.46
CA GLY A 12 -22.05 -10.46 1.19
C GLY A 12 -22.59 -11.88 1.09
N ASP A 13 -23.19 -12.37 2.17
CA ASP A 13 -24.15 -13.46 2.12
C ASP A 13 -25.36 -12.97 1.31
N LEU A 14 -25.88 -13.79 0.42
CA LEU A 14 -27.08 -13.48 -0.38
C LEU A 14 -28.31 -13.66 0.50
N SER A 15 -28.55 -12.77 1.46
CA SER A 15 -29.84 -12.72 2.16
C SER A 15 -30.22 -11.27 2.54
N GLU A 16 -31.32 -10.86 1.88
CA GLU A 16 -32.34 -9.86 2.21
C GLU A 16 -31.98 -8.59 3.02
N GLY A 17 -32.22 -7.44 2.39
CA GLY A 17 -32.91 -6.34 3.08
C GLY A 17 -32.13 -5.05 3.41
N ALA A 18 -30.87 -4.88 3.02
CA ALA A 18 -30.16 -3.61 3.22
C ALA A 18 -30.21 -2.74 1.94
N SER A 19 -30.84 -1.57 2.03
CA SER A 19 -30.93 -0.59 0.94
C SER A 19 -29.54 -0.27 0.37
N TRP A 20 -29.33 -0.65 -0.88
CA TRP A 20 -28.05 -0.56 -1.58
C TRP A 20 -27.74 0.90 -1.94
N SER A 21 -26.85 1.55 -1.19
CA SER A 21 -26.19 2.76 -1.66
C SER A 21 -25.10 2.35 -2.65
N PRO A 22 -24.95 3.00 -3.83
CA PRO A 22 -23.86 2.71 -4.74
C PRO A 22 -22.54 2.89 -3.98
N ARG A 23 -21.76 1.81 -3.84
CA ARG A 23 -20.48 1.86 -3.13
C ARG A 23 -19.59 2.91 -3.79
N ASP A 24 -18.86 3.70 -2.98
CA ASP A 24 -17.83 4.58 -3.50
C ASP A 24 -16.90 3.74 -4.40
N PRO A 25 -16.78 4.05 -5.71
CA PRO A 25 -15.96 3.27 -6.61
C PRO A 25 -14.52 3.18 -6.10
N ARG A 26 -14.08 4.15 -5.29
CA ARG A 26 -12.76 4.18 -4.67
C ARG A 26 -12.58 3.17 -3.55
N THR A 27 -13.60 2.41 -3.16
CA THR A 27 -13.55 1.36 -2.13
C THR A 27 -13.75 -0.02 -2.74
N PRO A 28 -12.69 -0.63 -3.33
CA PRO A 28 -12.83 -1.95 -3.93
C PRO A 28 -13.18 -2.97 -2.84
N ARG A 29 -13.96 -3.99 -3.23
CA ARG A 29 -14.24 -5.13 -2.36
C ARG A 29 -12.93 -5.83 -2.00
N LEU A 30 -12.80 -6.28 -0.75
CA LEU A 30 -11.71 -7.18 -0.36
C LEU A 30 -12.07 -8.62 -0.76
N LEU A 31 -11.15 -9.27 -1.46
CA LEU A 31 -11.26 -10.67 -1.87
C LEU A 31 -10.50 -11.58 -0.91
N LEU A 32 -9.26 -11.17 -0.57
CA LEU A 32 -8.41 -11.83 0.42
C LEU A 32 -7.92 -10.76 1.39
N ALA A 33 -7.77 -11.11 2.66
CA ALA A 33 -7.22 -10.21 3.65
C ALA A 33 -6.38 -10.99 4.67
N PRO A 34 -5.23 -10.46 5.08
CA PRO A 34 -4.51 -10.99 6.23
C PRO A 34 -5.30 -10.73 7.51
N SER A 35 -5.02 -11.51 8.56
CA SER A 35 -5.58 -11.25 9.88
C SER A 35 -5.21 -9.85 10.38
N PRO A 36 -6.07 -9.17 11.16
CA PRO A 36 -5.71 -7.90 11.80
C PRO A 36 -4.43 -8.03 12.63
N CYS A 37 -3.72 -6.93 12.86
CA CYS A 37 -2.59 -6.92 13.78
C CYS A 37 -3.09 -7.07 15.22
N SER A 38 -2.66 -8.13 15.90
CA SER A 38 -2.91 -8.33 17.32
C SER A 38 -1.93 -7.49 18.16
N PRO A 39 -2.33 -7.00 19.35
CA PRO A 39 -1.40 -6.41 20.29
C PRO A 39 -0.35 -7.43 20.81
N PRO A 40 0.93 -7.05 20.97
CA PRO A 40 1.51 -5.77 20.57
C PRO A 40 1.63 -5.68 19.03
N ALA A 41 1.22 -4.54 18.47
CA ALA A 41 1.31 -4.30 17.04
C ALA A 41 2.79 -4.25 16.57
N PRO A 42 3.07 -4.58 15.29
CA PRO A 42 4.43 -4.48 14.77
C PRO A 42 4.92 -3.02 14.83
N PHE A 43 6.19 -2.79 15.11
CA PHE A 43 6.79 -1.46 15.03
C PHE A 43 6.85 -0.98 13.58
N LEU A 44 7.31 -1.85 12.68
CA LEU A 44 7.40 -1.60 11.24
C LEU A 44 6.43 -2.51 10.48
N LEU A 45 5.42 -1.92 9.84
CA LEU A 45 4.57 -2.62 8.89
C LEU A 45 5.16 -2.47 7.48
N ILE A 46 5.63 -3.58 6.92
CA ILE A 46 6.22 -3.65 5.58
C ILE A 46 5.11 -4.00 4.59
N LEU A 47 5.02 -3.20 3.54
CA LEU A 47 3.87 -3.10 2.67
C LEU A 47 4.36 -3.24 1.23
N VAL A 48 4.10 -4.39 0.61
CA VAL A 48 4.73 -4.77 -0.65
C VAL A 48 3.69 -4.93 -1.76
N PRO A 49 3.50 -3.92 -2.63
CA PRO A 49 2.73 -4.10 -3.85
C PRO A 49 3.38 -5.17 -4.73
N SER A 50 2.62 -6.21 -5.04
CA SER A 50 3.06 -7.32 -5.88
C SER A 50 1.99 -7.64 -6.93
N ALA A 51 2.26 -8.53 -7.87
CA ALA A 51 1.30 -8.99 -8.87
C ALA A 51 0.95 -10.47 -8.66
N PRO A 52 -0.24 -10.96 -9.03
CA PRO A 52 -0.65 -12.35 -8.77
C PRO A 52 0.39 -13.38 -9.23
N ALA A 53 0.97 -13.18 -10.41
CA ALA A 53 2.00 -14.05 -11.00
C ALA A 53 3.38 -13.98 -10.32
N HIS A 54 3.65 -13.00 -9.45
CA HIS A 54 4.95 -12.78 -8.82
C HIS A 54 5.18 -13.63 -7.55
N ARG A 55 4.71 -14.89 -7.56
CA ARG A 55 4.83 -15.79 -6.40
C ARG A 55 6.29 -15.94 -5.93
N GLU A 56 7.21 -16.18 -6.86
CA GLU A 56 8.63 -16.35 -6.53
C GLU A 56 9.28 -15.07 -5.98
N ARG A 57 8.83 -13.88 -6.40
CA ARG A 57 9.30 -12.62 -5.80
C ARG A 57 8.82 -12.47 -4.36
N ARG A 58 7.54 -12.78 -4.10
CA ARG A 58 7.00 -12.77 -2.73
C ARG A 58 7.72 -13.77 -1.83
N LEU A 59 8.01 -14.97 -2.34
CA LEU A 59 8.83 -15.95 -1.62
C LEU A 59 10.23 -15.40 -1.32
N ALA A 60 10.91 -14.82 -2.31
CA ALA A 60 12.22 -14.20 -2.08
C ALA A 60 12.17 -13.09 -1.02
N VAL A 61 11.13 -12.25 -1.03
CA VAL A 61 10.93 -11.22 0.02
C VAL A 61 10.73 -11.88 1.40
N ARG A 62 9.88 -12.90 1.52
CA ARG A 62 9.65 -13.64 2.77
C ARG A 62 10.91 -14.31 3.31
N ASP A 63 11.69 -14.91 2.43
CA ASP A 63 12.91 -15.65 2.79
C ASP A 63 14.11 -14.72 3.04
N THR A 64 13.97 -13.42 2.76
CA THR A 64 15.03 -12.42 2.94
C THR A 64 14.55 -11.25 3.81
N TRP A 65 14.36 -10.07 3.22
CA TRP A 65 14.23 -8.81 3.94
C TRP A 65 12.83 -8.52 4.50
N GLY A 66 11.80 -9.20 4.01
CA GLY A 66 10.43 -9.11 4.52
C GLY A 66 10.06 -10.23 5.49
N GLY A 67 10.99 -11.16 5.75
CA GLY A 67 10.81 -12.21 6.75
C GLY A 67 10.98 -11.71 8.19
N PRO A 68 10.59 -12.52 9.19
CA PRO A 68 10.95 -12.27 10.57
C PRO A 68 12.47 -12.21 10.72
N TRP A 69 12.98 -11.21 11.43
CA TRP A 69 14.38 -11.13 11.82
C TRP A 69 14.58 -11.59 13.27
N GLY A 70 15.64 -12.36 13.51
CA GLY A 70 15.94 -12.98 14.80
C GLY A 70 16.88 -12.18 15.70
N GLU A 71 17.27 -10.96 15.32
CA GLU A 71 18.23 -10.17 16.09
C GLU A 71 17.58 -9.52 17.31
N SER A 72 18.03 -9.93 18.50
CA SER A 72 17.66 -9.33 19.79
C SER A 72 17.83 -7.81 19.77
N GLY A 73 16.76 -7.08 20.08
CA GLY A 73 16.75 -5.62 20.12
C GLY A 73 16.28 -4.94 18.84
N THR A 74 16.09 -5.67 17.73
CA THR A 74 15.46 -5.11 16.53
C THR A 74 13.94 -5.01 16.74
N PRO A 75 13.31 -3.86 16.46
CA PRO A 75 11.86 -3.72 16.62
C PRO A 75 11.09 -4.74 15.77
N PRO A 76 9.92 -5.24 16.22
CA PRO A 76 9.16 -6.25 15.50
C PRO A 76 8.58 -5.69 14.19
N SER A 77 8.46 -6.54 13.18
CA SER A 77 7.83 -6.17 11.90
C SER A 77 6.79 -7.17 11.47
N ARG A 78 6.00 -6.75 10.49
CA ARG A 78 5.07 -7.62 9.76
C ARG A 78 5.06 -7.21 8.30
N THR A 79 5.14 -8.18 7.41
CA THR A 79 5.01 -7.96 5.97
C THR A 79 3.60 -8.30 5.49
N VAL A 80 3.06 -7.47 4.60
CA VAL A 80 1.79 -7.70 3.90
C VAL A 80 1.99 -7.41 2.41
N PHE A 81 1.60 -8.35 1.57
CA PHE A 81 1.60 -8.19 0.12
C PHE A 81 0.24 -7.66 -0.36
N VAL A 82 0.22 -6.63 -1.20
CA VAL A 82 -1.03 -6.09 -1.77
C VAL A 82 -1.13 -6.34 -3.27
N LEU A 83 -2.28 -6.86 -3.70
CA LEU A 83 -2.53 -7.32 -5.06
C LEU A 83 -3.94 -6.94 -5.54
N GLY A 84 -4.10 -6.86 -6.86
CA GLY A 84 -5.40 -6.84 -7.53
C GLY A 84 -5.80 -8.23 -8.05
N VAL A 85 -6.82 -8.28 -8.90
CA VAL A 85 -7.19 -9.49 -9.63
C VAL A 85 -6.29 -9.68 -10.87
N PRO A 86 -5.90 -10.92 -11.19
CA PRO A 86 -5.14 -11.19 -12.41
C PRO A 86 -5.93 -10.78 -13.66
N PRO A 87 -5.25 -10.47 -14.78
CA PRO A 87 -5.92 -10.21 -16.05
C PRO A 87 -6.76 -11.42 -16.48
N SER A 88 -7.86 -11.16 -17.20
CA SER A 88 -8.85 -12.18 -17.59
C SER A 88 -8.21 -13.38 -18.32
N SER A 89 -7.18 -13.13 -19.12
CA SER A 89 -6.43 -14.13 -19.89
C SER A 89 -5.68 -15.17 -19.06
N SER A 90 -5.41 -14.89 -17.78
CA SER A 90 -4.69 -15.79 -16.86
C SER A 90 -5.46 -16.01 -15.56
N SER A 91 -6.77 -15.77 -15.57
CA SER A 91 -7.52 -15.51 -14.33
C SER A 91 -7.78 -16.76 -13.48
N SER A 92 -8.10 -17.91 -14.06
CA SER A 92 -8.55 -19.07 -13.28
C SER A 92 -7.42 -19.71 -12.46
N ASP A 93 -6.26 -19.93 -13.07
CA ASP A 93 -5.19 -20.76 -12.49
C ASP A 93 -4.35 -19.92 -11.52
N THR A 94 -3.96 -18.73 -11.95
CA THR A 94 -3.26 -17.76 -11.10
C THR A 94 -4.07 -17.38 -9.87
N GLN A 95 -5.39 -17.22 -9.97
CA GLN A 95 -6.22 -16.93 -8.79
C GLN A 95 -6.32 -18.12 -7.83
N ARG A 96 -6.36 -19.36 -8.33
CA ARG A 96 -6.33 -20.56 -7.47
C ARG A 96 -4.99 -20.70 -6.74
N GLU A 97 -3.89 -20.48 -7.43
CA GLU A 97 -2.54 -20.48 -6.84
C GLU A 97 -2.39 -19.39 -5.79
N LEU A 98 -2.87 -18.17 -6.07
CA LEU A 98 -2.84 -17.07 -5.11
C LEU A 98 -3.67 -17.39 -3.85
N LEU A 99 -4.84 -18.02 -4.02
CA LEU A 99 -5.67 -18.45 -2.89
C LEU A 99 -4.96 -19.54 -2.07
N ALA A 100 -4.26 -20.48 -2.70
CA ALA A 100 -3.46 -21.48 -2.01
C ALA A 100 -2.30 -20.84 -1.22
N GLU A 101 -1.59 -19.89 -1.85
CA GLU A 101 -0.53 -19.12 -1.18
C GLU A 101 -1.06 -18.32 0.01
N TRP A 102 -2.20 -17.64 -0.13
CA TRP A 102 -2.83 -16.92 0.97
C TRP A 102 -3.24 -17.84 2.11
N ARG A 103 -3.77 -19.04 1.84
CA ARG A 103 -4.06 -20.04 2.88
C ARG A 103 -2.81 -20.51 3.60
N GLN A 104 -1.68 -20.59 2.90
CA GLN A 104 -0.40 -21.03 3.46
C GLN A 104 0.28 -19.94 4.31
N HIS A 105 0.31 -18.70 3.83
CA HIS A 105 1.11 -17.62 4.44
C HIS A 105 0.29 -16.57 5.19
N GLY A 106 -0.98 -16.38 4.84
CA GLY A 106 -1.90 -15.47 5.53
C GLY A 106 -1.52 -13.98 5.45
N ASP A 107 -0.67 -13.59 4.51
CA ASP A 107 -0.06 -12.26 4.40
C ASP A 107 -0.44 -11.49 3.11
N ILE A 108 -1.40 -12.00 2.34
CA ILE A 108 -1.90 -11.37 1.12
C ILE A 108 -3.19 -10.56 1.38
N LEU A 109 -3.18 -9.30 0.95
CA LEU A 109 -4.31 -8.40 0.86
C LEU A 109 -4.69 -8.22 -0.63
N GLN A 110 -5.84 -8.75 -1.03
CA GLN A 110 -6.31 -8.66 -2.41
C GLN A 110 -7.57 -7.82 -2.54
N GLY A 111 -7.52 -6.81 -3.41
CA GLY A 111 -8.68 -6.00 -3.78
C GLY A 111 -9.29 -6.41 -5.11
N ASP A 112 -10.59 -6.18 -5.24
CA ASP A 112 -11.37 -6.42 -6.46
C ASP A 112 -11.18 -5.28 -7.48
N PHE A 113 -9.98 -5.19 -8.04
CA PHE A 113 -9.60 -4.30 -9.15
C PHE A 113 -8.49 -4.94 -9.97
N GLY A 114 -8.46 -4.67 -11.28
CA GLY A 114 -7.46 -5.27 -12.17
C GLY A 114 -6.03 -4.94 -11.75
N ASP A 115 -5.16 -5.94 -11.65
CA ASP A 115 -3.76 -5.75 -11.31
C ASP A 115 -2.97 -5.24 -12.52
N THR A 116 -2.81 -3.92 -12.59
CA THR A 116 -2.09 -3.23 -13.66
C THR A 116 -1.21 -2.13 -13.11
N TYR A 117 -0.21 -1.70 -13.88
CA TYR A 117 0.65 -0.57 -13.53
C TYR A 117 -0.14 0.72 -13.26
N ALA A 118 -1.19 0.98 -14.07
CA ALA A 118 -2.07 2.13 -13.89
C ALA A 118 -2.86 2.07 -12.57
N ASN A 119 -3.01 0.89 -11.98
CA ASN A 119 -3.73 0.68 -10.74
C ASN A 119 -2.83 0.56 -9.50
N LEU A 120 -1.54 0.90 -9.58
CA LEU A 120 -0.66 0.94 -8.41
C LEU A 120 -1.22 1.86 -7.30
N THR A 121 -1.81 3.00 -7.68
CA THR A 121 -2.44 3.93 -6.73
C THR A 121 -3.61 3.29 -5.97
N TRP A 122 -4.36 2.38 -6.61
CA TRP A 122 -5.40 1.59 -5.94
C TRP A 122 -4.82 0.65 -4.90
N LYS A 123 -3.69 0.01 -5.19
CA LYS A 123 -2.98 -0.84 -4.23
C LYS A 123 -2.53 -0.02 -3.03
N THR A 124 -1.88 1.12 -3.22
CA THR A 124 -1.45 1.99 -2.13
C THR A 124 -2.62 2.51 -1.31
N LEU A 125 -3.73 2.91 -1.94
CA LEU A 125 -4.93 3.32 -1.22
C LEU A 125 -5.51 2.17 -0.37
N LEU A 126 -5.59 0.96 -0.92
CA LEU A 126 -6.09 -0.22 -0.21
C LEU A 126 -5.21 -0.55 1.00
N LEU A 127 -3.90 -0.55 0.78
CA LEU A 127 -2.85 -0.78 1.75
C LEU A 127 -2.93 0.19 2.93
N LEU A 128 -3.01 1.50 2.65
CA LEU A 128 -3.13 2.54 3.68
C LEU A 128 -4.43 2.41 4.48
N ARG A 129 -5.54 2.04 3.82
CA ARG A 129 -6.81 1.79 4.51
C ARG A 129 -6.76 0.58 5.42
N TRP A 130 -6.20 -0.52 4.93
CA TRP A 130 -6.05 -1.73 5.74
C TRP A 130 -5.11 -1.49 6.92
N ALA A 131 -3.97 -0.83 6.71
CA ALA A 131 -3.06 -0.47 7.78
C ALA A 131 -3.74 0.41 8.84
N ARG A 132 -4.48 1.44 8.44
CA ARG A 132 -5.24 2.29 9.38
C ARG A 132 -6.32 1.52 10.13
N ALA A 133 -7.08 0.68 9.43
CA ALA A 133 -8.26 0.04 10.00
C ALA A 133 -7.91 -1.19 10.85
N CYS A 134 -6.94 -1.99 10.40
CA CYS A 134 -6.63 -3.33 10.90
C CYS A 134 -5.22 -3.45 11.50
N CYS A 135 -4.38 -2.41 11.42
CA CYS A 135 -3.05 -2.39 12.01
C CYS A 135 -2.68 -1.03 12.61
N GLU A 136 -3.64 -0.38 13.29
CA GLU A 136 -3.49 0.99 13.81
C GLU A 136 -2.32 1.17 14.79
N GLY A 137 -1.89 0.10 15.45
CA GLY A 137 -0.75 0.12 16.36
C GLY A 137 0.62 0.21 15.69
N ALA A 138 0.72 0.07 14.36
CA ALA A 138 2.00 0.17 13.67
C ALA A 138 2.56 1.59 13.71
N ALA A 139 3.81 1.75 14.16
CA ALA A 139 4.44 3.06 14.31
C ALA A 139 4.86 3.64 12.95
N PHE A 140 5.41 2.78 12.09
CA PHE A 140 5.89 3.12 10.76
C PHE A 140 5.39 2.14 9.71
N LEU A 141 5.17 2.66 8.51
CA LEU A 141 4.82 1.92 7.32
C LEU A 141 5.97 2.06 6.33
N LEU A 142 6.57 0.95 5.92
CA LEU A 142 7.54 0.90 4.83
C LEU A 142 6.83 0.34 3.60
N LYS A 143 6.65 1.17 2.57
CA LYS A 143 6.27 0.67 1.25
C LYS A 143 7.54 0.36 0.46
N ALA A 144 7.59 -0.80 -0.17
CA ALA A 144 8.67 -1.18 -1.08
C ALA A 144 8.14 -2.10 -2.19
N ASP A 145 8.68 -1.99 -3.40
CA ASP A 145 8.26 -2.84 -4.52
C ASP A 145 8.77 -4.29 -4.34
N ASP A 146 8.20 -5.25 -5.08
CA ASP A 146 8.58 -6.67 -4.95
C ASP A 146 9.87 -7.06 -5.70
N ASP A 147 10.50 -6.12 -6.40
CA ASP A 147 11.75 -6.28 -7.16
C ASP A 147 12.91 -5.44 -6.61
N VAL A 148 12.85 -5.11 -5.33
CA VAL A 148 13.92 -4.38 -4.63
C VAL A 148 14.45 -5.20 -3.45
N PHE A 149 15.61 -4.78 -2.95
CA PHE A 149 16.14 -5.23 -1.67
C PHE A 149 16.12 -4.06 -0.68
N VAL A 150 15.62 -4.31 0.54
CA VAL A 150 15.68 -3.36 1.65
C VAL A 150 16.43 -3.99 2.80
N ASN A 151 17.37 -3.28 3.42
CA ASN A 151 17.88 -3.69 4.73
C ASN A 151 16.86 -3.31 5.81
N ALA A 152 15.75 -4.05 5.89
CA ALA A 152 14.61 -3.72 6.75
C ALA A 152 14.96 -3.69 8.26
N PRO A 153 15.82 -4.58 8.81
CA PRO A 153 16.30 -4.47 10.18
C PRO A 153 17.03 -3.14 10.44
N ALA A 154 17.93 -2.72 9.54
CA ALA A 154 18.64 -1.45 9.68
C ALA A 154 17.68 -0.25 9.61
N VAL A 155 16.67 -0.29 8.74
CA VAL A 155 15.61 0.74 8.69
C VAL A 155 14.84 0.78 10.01
N ALA A 156 14.40 -0.37 10.53
CA ALA A 156 13.66 -0.44 11.79
C ALA A 156 14.49 0.10 12.97
N THR A 157 15.76 -0.30 13.07
CA THR A 157 16.68 0.17 14.11
C THR A 157 16.95 1.67 13.98
N HIS A 158 17.12 2.19 12.76
CA HIS A 158 17.27 3.63 12.56
C HIS A 158 16.02 4.40 13.00
N LEU A 159 14.82 3.93 12.62
CA LEU A 159 13.56 4.55 13.01
C LEU A 159 13.31 4.47 14.52
N ALA A 160 13.83 3.43 15.21
CA ALA A 160 13.74 3.32 16.67
C ALA A 160 14.59 4.37 17.42
N THR A 161 15.54 5.03 16.75
CA THR A 161 16.28 6.17 17.34
C THR A 161 15.45 7.46 17.37
N TRP A 162 14.32 7.49 16.66
CA TRP A 162 13.44 8.65 16.63
C TRP A 162 12.52 8.68 17.87
N PRO A 163 11.99 9.86 18.25
CA PRO A 163 11.06 9.96 19.38
C PRO A 163 9.86 9.01 19.23
N ALA A 164 9.38 8.45 20.34
CA ALA A 164 8.26 7.50 20.37
C ALA A 164 6.96 8.04 19.74
N ALA A 165 6.78 9.36 19.74
CA ALA A 165 5.80 10.07 18.92
C ALA A 165 6.55 10.77 17.78
N PRO A 166 6.93 10.04 16.71
CA PRO A 166 7.67 10.64 15.62
C PRO A 166 6.76 11.69 14.94
N PRO A 167 7.33 12.80 14.44
CA PRO A 167 6.57 13.76 13.66
C PRO A 167 5.90 13.09 12.45
N ARG A 168 5.10 13.85 11.71
CA ARG A 168 4.56 13.47 10.40
C ARG A 168 5.71 13.20 9.41
N LEU A 169 6.33 12.03 9.52
CA LEU A 169 7.51 11.60 8.78
C LEU A 169 7.07 11.03 7.44
N TYR A 170 7.64 11.59 6.38
CA TYR A 170 7.67 11.01 5.06
C TYR A 170 9.14 10.97 4.66
N LEU A 171 9.67 9.78 4.41
CA LEU A 171 11.11 9.57 4.23
C LEU A 171 11.37 8.66 3.03
N GLY A 172 12.32 9.03 2.18
CA GLY A 172 12.75 8.21 1.05
C GLY A 172 13.64 8.99 0.10
N ARG A 173 13.89 8.44 -1.09
CA ARG A 173 14.64 9.14 -2.13
C ARG A 173 13.74 10.20 -2.78
N VAL A 174 14.01 11.48 -2.55
CA VAL A 174 13.14 12.57 -3.00
C VAL A 174 13.40 12.97 -4.45
N HIS A 175 12.32 13.09 -5.22
CA HIS A 175 12.27 13.73 -6.53
C HIS A 175 11.81 15.18 -6.41
N TRP A 176 12.56 16.09 -7.02
CA TRP A 176 12.32 17.53 -6.95
C TRP A 176 11.94 18.09 -8.31
N GLY A 177 10.85 18.88 -8.35
CA GLY A 177 10.48 19.66 -9.53
C GLY A 177 10.19 18.84 -10.78
N VAL A 178 9.81 17.57 -10.67
CA VAL A 178 9.49 16.72 -11.83
C VAL A 178 8.26 17.27 -12.54
N ALA A 179 8.35 17.39 -13.87
CA ALA A 179 7.22 17.78 -14.71
C ALA A 179 6.37 16.55 -15.07
N PRO A 180 5.02 16.68 -15.11
CA PRO A 180 4.16 15.62 -15.61
C PRO A 180 4.52 15.22 -17.04
N ASN A 181 4.66 13.92 -17.30
CA ASN A 181 4.90 13.45 -18.65
C ASN A 181 3.61 13.61 -19.49
N ARG A 182 3.66 14.40 -20.56
CA ARG A 182 2.50 14.71 -21.40
C ARG A 182 2.42 13.86 -22.68
N ASP A 183 3.36 12.94 -22.89
CA ASP A 183 3.32 12.04 -24.04
C ASP A 183 2.32 10.88 -23.77
N PRO A 184 1.23 10.75 -24.54
CA PRO A 184 0.23 9.70 -24.35
C PRO A 184 0.77 8.28 -24.59
N ARG A 185 1.95 8.12 -25.19
CA ARG A 185 2.61 6.82 -25.39
C ARG A 185 3.43 6.38 -24.18
N SER A 186 3.71 7.29 -23.26
CA SER A 186 4.48 7.00 -22.05
C SER A 186 3.63 6.26 -21.03
N ARG A 187 4.20 5.23 -20.39
CA ARG A 187 3.57 4.56 -19.23
C ARG A 187 3.35 5.51 -18.03
N HIS A 188 4.04 6.64 -18.02
CA HIS A 188 3.99 7.67 -16.99
C HIS A 188 3.13 8.87 -17.41
N HIS A 189 2.35 8.73 -18.48
CA HIS A 189 1.53 9.81 -19.03
C HIS A 189 0.52 10.35 -18.01
N VAL A 190 0.52 11.66 -17.83
CA VAL A 190 -0.45 12.39 -17.02
C VAL A 190 -1.02 13.55 -17.84
N PRO A 191 -2.30 13.48 -18.26
CA PRO A 191 -2.97 14.58 -18.97
C PRO A 191 -3.05 15.85 -18.12
N ALA A 192 -3.09 17.02 -18.79
CA ALA A 192 -3.30 18.32 -18.11
C ALA A 192 -4.63 18.37 -17.35
N ALA A 193 -5.67 17.68 -17.86
CA ALA A 193 -6.96 17.56 -17.20
C ALA A 193 -6.90 16.78 -15.87
N ILE A 194 -5.93 15.88 -15.70
CA ILE A 194 -5.71 15.14 -14.45
C ILE A 194 -4.83 15.94 -13.49
N TYR A 195 -3.79 16.61 -14.01
CA TYR A 195 -2.89 17.43 -13.22
C TYR A 195 -2.44 18.66 -14.02
N GLY A 196 -3.02 19.81 -13.71
CA GLY A 196 -2.82 21.05 -14.46
C GLY A 196 -1.52 21.79 -14.14
N ALA A 197 -0.92 21.58 -12.97
CA ALA A 197 0.30 22.28 -12.60
C ALA A 197 1.51 21.81 -13.44
N ALA A 198 2.48 22.71 -13.62
CA ALA A 198 3.66 22.47 -14.44
C ALA A 198 4.65 21.47 -13.82
N ARG A 199 4.65 21.35 -12.49
CA ARG A 199 5.54 20.46 -11.73
C ARG A 199 4.77 19.82 -10.57
N TYR A 200 5.14 18.59 -10.23
CA TYR A 200 4.68 17.95 -9.00
C TYR A 200 5.34 18.59 -7.76
N PRO A 201 4.70 18.53 -6.58
CA PRO A 201 5.39 18.78 -5.32
C PRO A 201 6.51 17.75 -5.12
N PRO A 202 7.45 17.98 -4.20
CA PRO A 202 8.44 16.97 -3.83
C PRO A 202 7.77 15.66 -3.40
N TYR A 203 8.30 14.53 -3.85
CA TYR A 203 7.76 13.20 -3.52
C TYR A 203 8.87 12.16 -3.44
N CYS A 204 8.70 11.13 -2.60
CA CYS A 204 9.63 10.01 -2.57
C CYS A 204 9.42 9.08 -3.77
N SER A 205 10.50 8.53 -4.32
CA SER A 205 10.51 7.49 -5.35
C SER A 205 9.62 6.31 -4.97
N GLY A 206 8.84 5.80 -5.93
CA GLY A 206 7.99 4.62 -5.74
C GLY A 206 8.73 3.36 -5.30
N THR A 207 10.03 3.25 -5.59
CA THR A 207 10.88 2.09 -5.23
C THR A 207 10.75 1.70 -3.75
N ALA A 208 10.87 2.68 -2.84
CA ALA A 208 10.66 2.50 -1.42
C ALA A 208 10.51 3.84 -0.71
N TYR A 209 9.61 3.90 0.28
CA TYR A 209 9.47 5.05 1.18
C TYR A 209 8.88 4.63 2.54
N VAL A 210 9.16 5.43 3.56
CA VAL A 210 8.62 5.27 4.91
C VAL A 210 7.63 6.39 5.21
N LEU A 211 6.50 6.03 5.81
CA LEU A 211 5.53 6.94 6.40
C LEU A 211 5.41 6.62 7.89
N SER A 212 5.46 7.63 8.77
CA SER A 212 4.95 7.41 10.13
C SER A 212 3.43 7.19 10.08
N ARG A 213 2.87 6.56 11.11
CA ARG A 213 1.41 6.37 11.24
C ARG A 213 0.63 7.67 11.01
N GLN A 214 1.11 8.79 11.57
CA GLN A 214 0.45 10.08 11.41
C GLN A 214 0.52 10.57 9.96
N ALA A 215 1.67 10.39 9.29
CA ALA A 215 1.82 10.74 7.88
C ALA A 215 0.93 9.89 6.97
N ALA A 216 0.92 8.57 7.17
CA ALA A 216 0.03 7.65 6.47
C ALA A 216 -1.45 8.02 6.64
N THR A 217 -1.85 8.38 7.87
CA THR A 217 -3.21 8.84 8.17
C THR A 217 -3.56 10.13 7.43
N ALA A 218 -2.62 11.07 7.37
CA ALA A 218 -2.81 12.35 6.70
C ALA A 218 -2.87 12.21 5.18
N VAL A 219 -1.99 11.38 4.58
CA VAL A 219 -2.02 11.00 3.17
C VAL A 219 -3.36 10.36 2.82
N LEU A 220 -3.82 9.40 3.63
CA LEU A 220 -5.10 8.74 3.41
C LEU A 220 -6.30 9.71 3.53
N ALA A 221 -6.24 10.69 4.43
CA ALA A 221 -7.28 11.70 4.57
C ALA A 221 -7.39 12.63 3.35
N ALA A 222 -6.28 12.87 2.64
CA ALA A 222 -6.26 13.65 1.40
C ALA A 222 -6.76 12.87 0.16
N ALA A 223 -6.79 11.54 0.24
CA ALA A 223 -7.14 10.64 -0.88
C ALA A 223 -8.45 10.99 -1.61
N PRO A 224 -9.56 11.38 -0.94
CA PRO A 224 -10.81 11.71 -1.62
C PRO A 224 -10.72 12.92 -2.56
N ALA A 225 -9.72 13.78 -2.43
CA ALA A 225 -9.55 14.95 -3.29
C ALA A 225 -8.65 14.67 -4.51
N LEU A 226 -8.11 13.46 -4.67
CA LEU A 226 -7.07 13.17 -5.64
C LEU A 226 -7.53 12.22 -6.77
N PRO A 227 -7.10 12.47 -8.01
CA PRO A 227 -7.28 11.52 -9.10
C PRO A 227 -6.43 10.26 -8.87
N LEU A 228 -7.04 9.08 -8.92
CA LEU A 228 -6.32 7.80 -8.81
C LEU A 228 -5.48 7.46 -10.05
N ALA A 229 -5.67 8.21 -11.15
CA ALA A 229 -4.91 8.07 -12.39
C ALA A 229 -3.50 8.71 -12.33
N LEU A 230 -3.14 9.38 -11.23
CA LEU A 230 -1.76 9.80 -11.01
C LEU A 230 -0.86 8.57 -10.77
N PRO A 231 0.40 8.60 -11.22
CA PRO A 231 1.42 7.64 -10.78
C PRO A 231 1.45 7.56 -9.25
N GLU A 232 1.64 6.37 -8.71
CA GLU A 232 1.44 6.08 -7.29
C GLU A 232 2.30 6.94 -6.36
N ASP A 233 3.59 7.07 -6.67
CA ASP A 233 4.55 7.85 -5.91
C ASP A 233 4.26 9.36 -5.96
N VAL A 234 3.90 9.86 -7.13
CA VAL A 234 3.38 11.22 -7.33
C VAL A 234 2.09 11.43 -6.54
N TRP A 235 1.17 10.46 -6.55
CA TRP A 235 -0.10 10.55 -5.82
C TRP A 235 0.15 10.68 -4.32
N VAL A 236 1.07 9.88 -3.76
CA VAL A 236 1.47 9.98 -2.34
C VAL A 236 2.10 11.35 -2.04
N GLY A 237 2.98 11.85 -2.91
CA GLY A 237 3.58 13.17 -2.76
C GLY A 237 2.57 14.32 -2.81
N VAL A 238 1.61 14.27 -3.74
CA VAL A 238 0.53 15.25 -3.83
C VAL A 238 -0.38 15.18 -2.60
N ALA A 239 -0.70 13.99 -2.11
CA ALA A 239 -1.45 13.79 -0.87
C ALA A 239 -0.71 14.34 0.35
N ALA A 240 0.58 14.04 0.48
CA ALA A 240 1.46 14.53 1.53
C ALA A 240 1.52 16.06 1.53
N GLY A 241 1.79 16.67 0.36
CA GLY A 241 1.84 18.13 0.21
C GLY A 241 0.54 18.82 0.59
N ARG A 242 -0.62 18.26 0.20
CA ARG A 242 -1.95 18.78 0.63
C ARG A 242 -2.17 18.70 2.13
N ALA A 243 -1.59 17.71 2.79
CA ALA A 243 -1.66 17.55 4.22
C ALA A 243 -0.58 18.34 4.98
N GLY A 244 0.23 19.14 4.27
CA GLY A 244 1.32 19.94 4.85
C GLY A 244 2.55 19.12 5.25
N LEU A 245 2.79 17.99 4.58
CA LEU A 245 3.97 17.16 4.75
C LEU A 245 4.95 17.39 3.59
N ALA A 246 6.23 17.34 3.90
CA ALA A 246 7.31 17.26 2.91
C ALA A 246 8.09 15.94 3.13
N PRO A 247 8.51 15.28 2.04
CA PRO A 247 9.45 14.15 2.10
C PRO A 247 10.90 14.55 2.40
#